data_AF-A0A0S8GZB8-F1
#
_entry.id   AF-A0A0S8GZB8-F1
#
_cell.length_a   1.000
_cell.length_b   1.000
_cell.length_c   1.000
_cell.angle_alpha   90.00
_cell.angle_beta   90.00
_cell.angle_gamma   90.00
#
_symmetry.space_group_name_H-M   'P 1'
#
loop_
_entity.id
_entity.type
_entity.pdbx_description
1 polymer ?
#
loop_
_entity_poly.entity_id
_entity_poly.type
_entity_poly.pdbx_seq_one_letter_code
_entity_poly.pdbx_strand_id
1 'polypeptide(L)'
;NEGFELGLLTNGSLLSGQIADLVVDHFTYIRVNIDGSDMRVYNQIHRPPEIYGFQAVLKNLEEVVSKKNQKNSKLMVGAKVRVCQANMNFIEEVINLAKDIGCDYIQFKPMRNAEDSLLPEQVGMVDDFIKTLQEKYYPFSVCGGATGSKTNMKCWLSPIHIVVDPLGDVYPCCHYQYRRESTRMGNLFKEPLEKIWFGQRHKEVIGDLKVEECNLYDCRWHHYNEIMWQVIKEKRMHLDFI
;
A
#
# COMPACT_ATOMS: atom_id res chain seq x y z
N ASN A 1 -20.23 -5.42 -14.25
CA ASN A 1 -19.53 -4.42 -13.44
C ASN A 1 -20.54 -3.42 -12.91
N GLU A 2 -20.85 -3.49 -11.61
CA GLU A 2 -21.72 -2.53 -10.92
C GLU A 2 -21.04 -1.15 -10.69
N GLY A 3 -20.14 -0.74 -11.58
CA GLY A 3 -19.45 0.56 -11.49
C GLY A 3 -18.29 0.65 -10.48
N PHE A 4 -17.89 -0.45 -9.84
CA PHE A 4 -16.76 -0.46 -8.90
C PHE A 4 -15.40 -0.64 -9.59
N GLU A 5 -14.40 0.09 -9.10
CA GLU A 5 -12.98 -0.16 -9.41
C GLU A 5 -12.36 -1.04 -8.33
N LEU A 6 -11.55 -2.03 -8.74
CA LEU A 6 -10.95 -3.01 -7.84
C LEU A 6 -9.43 -2.85 -7.79
N GLY A 7 -8.89 -2.87 -6.58
CA GLY A 7 -7.45 -2.86 -6.31
C GLY A 7 -7.04 -4.04 -5.44
N LEU A 8 -5.95 -4.74 -5.78
CA LEU A 8 -5.43 -5.85 -4.99
C LEU A 8 -4.04 -5.54 -4.43
N LEU A 9 -3.86 -5.75 -3.13
CA LEU A 9 -2.55 -5.78 -2.49
C LEU A 9 -2.24 -7.22 -2.10
N THR A 10 -1.11 -7.76 -2.56
CA THR A 10 -0.81 -9.19 -2.38
C THR A 10 0.69 -9.42 -2.19
N ASN A 11 1.05 -10.57 -1.62
CA ASN A 11 2.42 -11.08 -1.61
C ASN A 11 2.77 -11.84 -2.91
N GLY A 12 1.78 -12.09 -3.77
CA GLY A 12 1.96 -12.73 -5.08
C GLY A 12 2.14 -14.25 -5.06
N SER A 13 2.20 -14.91 -3.90
CA SER A 13 2.56 -16.34 -3.83
C SER A 13 1.53 -17.28 -4.45
N LEU A 14 0.26 -16.86 -4.48
CA LEU A 14 -0.86 -17.62 -5.08
C LEU A 14 -1.46 -16.91 -6.30
N LEU A 15 -0.73 -15.97 -6.90
CA LEU A 15 -1.21 -15.17 -8.03
C LEU A 15 -0.99 -15.91 -9.37
N SER A 16 -1.65 -17.06 -9.54
CA SER A 16 -1.49 -17.90 -10.74
C SER A 16 -2.81 -18.50 -11.22
N GLY A 17 -2.80 -19.04 -12.44
CA GLY A 17 -3.95 -19.74 -13.03
C GLY A 17 -5.20 -18.86 -13.03
N GLN A 18 -6.31 -19.40 -12.49
CA GLN A 18 -7.61 -18.70 -12.45
C GLN A 18 -7.56 -17.38 -11.68
N ILE A 19 -6.74 -17.27 -10.63
CA ILE A 19 -6.61 -16.02 -9.87
C ILE A 19 -5.98 -14.94 -10.75
N ALA A 20 -4.93 -15.29 -11.50
CA ALA A 20 -4.30 -14.37 -12.44
C ALA A 20 -5.28 -13.92 -13.53
N ASP A 21 -6.12 -14.83 -14.06
CA ASP A 21 -7.14 -14.48 -15.04
C ASP A 21 -8.18 -13.48 -14.49
N LEU A 22 -8.73 -13.76 -13.30
CA LEU A 22 -9.69 -12.87 -12.63
C LEU A 22 -9.09 -11.50 -12.36
N VAL A 23 -7.83 -11.46 -11.95
CA VAL A 23 -7.11 -10.21 -11.71
C VAL A 23 -6.99 -9.40 -13.00
N VAL A 24 -6.55 -10.02 -14.09
CA VAL A 24 -6.37 -9.35 -15.38
C VAL A 24 -7.70 -8.85 -15.96
N ASP A 25 -8.79 -9.58 -15.75
CA ASP A 25 -10.09 -9.28 -16.35
C ASP A 25 -10.90 -8.24 -15.56
N HIS A 26 -10.65 -8.10 -14.26
CA HIS A 26 -11.54 -7.34 -13.36
C HIS A 26 -10.87 -6.28 -12.50
N PHE A 27 -9.55 -6.27 -12.33
CA PHE A 27 -8.88 -5.30 -11.46
C PHE A 27 -8.33 -4.10 -12.22
N THR A 28 -8.46 -2.92 -11.61
CA THR A 28 -7.86 -1.68 -12.07
C THR A 28 -6.35 -1.69 -11.80
N TYR A 29 -5.95 -2.16 -10.61
CA TYR A 29 -4.54 -2.34 -10.30
C TYR A 29 -4.29 -3.50 -9.34
N ILE A 30 -3.09 -4.06 -9.44
CA ILE A 30 -2.50 -4.89 -8.40
C ILE A 30 -1.18 -4.30 -7.93
N ARG A 31 -0.81 -4.61 -6.70
CA ARG A 31 0.52 -4.33 -6.18
C ARG A 31 1.06 -5.53 -5.40
N VAL A 32 2.18 -6.05 -5.86
CA VAL A 32 2.84 -7.24 -5.31
C VAL A 32 4.03 -6.83 -4.46
N ASN A 33 4.07 -7.27 -3.20
CA ASN A 33 5.23 -7.06 -2.34
C ASN A 33 6.33 -8.05 -2.71
N ILE A 34 7.47 -7.53 -3.16
CA ILE A 34 8.65 -8.35 -3.50
C ILE A 34 9.79 -8.17 -2.50
N ASP A 35 9.95 -6.99 -1.88
CA ASP A 35 10.95 -6.62 -0.85
C ASP A 35 12.42 -7.06 -1.07
N GLY A 36 12.79 -7.75 -2.15
CA GLY A 36 14.12 -8.27 -2.43
C GLY A 36 14.41 -8.43 -3.93
N SER A 37 15.68 -8.31 -4.29
CA SER A 37 16.20 -8.43 -5.66
C SER A 37 16.61 -9.85 -6.02
N ASP A 38 16.95 -10.67 -5.02
CA ASP A 38 17.36 -12.06 -5.17
C ASP A 38 16.71 -12.95 -4.09
N MET A 39 16.84 -14.27 -4.26
CA MET A 39 16.27 -15.25 -3.33
C MET A 39 16.80 -15.11 -1.90
N ARG A 40 18.06 -14.72 -1.72
CA ARG A 40 18.70 -14.58 -0.41
C ARG A 40 18.10 -13.37 0.33
N VAL A 41 18.00 -12.21 -0.32
CA VAL A 41 17.39 -11.00 0.25
C VAL A 41 15.91 -11.23 0.52
N TYR A 42 15.19 -11.84 -0.43
CA TYR A 42 13.78 -12.19 -0.27
C TYR A 42 13.56 -13.11 0.93
N ASN A 43 14.32 -14.19 1.05
CA ASN A 43 14.16 -15.18 2.12
C ASN A 43 14.53 -14.60 3.49
N GLN A 44 15.52 -13.72 3.56
CA GLN A 44 15.88 -13.02 4.80
C GLN A 44 14.70 -12.21 5.35
N ILE A 45 13.94 -11.55 4.47
CA ILE A 45 12.83 -10.65 4.84
C ILE A 45 11.51 -11.42 5.01
N HIS A 46 11.13 -12.24 4.03
CA HIS A 46 9.81 -12.87 3.97
C HIS A 46 9.72 -14.23 4.66
N ARG A 47 10.85 -14.95 4.79
CA ARG A 47 10.90 -16.32 5.33
C ARG A 47 9.79 -17.22 4.78
N PRO A 48 9.62 -17.28 3.43
CA PRO A 48 8.52 -18.02 2.83
C PRO A 48 8.73 -19.54 2.99
N PRO A 49 7.65 -20.34 2.99
CA PRO A 49 7.75 -21.75 2.62
C PRO A 49 8.32 -21.88 1.21
N GLU A 50 9.17 -22.88 0.95
CA GLU A 50 9.90 -23.03 -0.32
C GLU A 50 8.98 -23.02 -1.55
N ILE A 51 7.84 -23.70 -1.46
CA ILE A 51 6.82 -23.76 -2.54
C ILE A 51 6.21 -22.40 -2.91
N TYR A 52 6.34 -21.41 -2.02
CA TYR A 52 5.86 -20.04 -2.17
C TYR A 52 7.02 -19.04 -2.14
N GLY A 53 8.24 -19.50 -2.44
CA GLY A 53 9.45 -18.70 -2.42
C GLY A 53 9.55 -17.68 -3.54
N PHE A 54 10.66 -16.95 -3.57
CA PHE A 54 10.89 -15.83 -4.48
C PHE A 54 10.61 -16.17 -5.96
N GLN A 55 11.15 -17.28 -6.46
CA GLN A 55 10.99 -17.71 -7.84
C GLN A 55 9.52 -17.98 -8.21
N ALA A 56 8.72 -18.52 -7.28
CA ALA A 56 7.29 -18.72 -7.51
C ALA A 56 6.56 -17.37 -7.65
N VAL A 57 6.90 -16.39 -6.82
CA VAL A 57 6.33 -15.03 -6.89
C VAL A 57 6.70 -14.34 -8.20
N LEU A 58 7.95 -14.45 -8.66
CA LEU A 58 8.38 -13.86 -9.94
C LEU A 58 7.62 -14.49 -11.11
N LYS A 59 7.55 -15.82 -11.16
CA LYS A 59 6.82 -16.55 -12.20
C LYS A 59 5.33 -16.16 -12.23
N ASN A 60 4.71 -16.02 -11.07
CA ASN A 60 3.32 -15.59 -10.96
C ASN A 60 3.13 -14.15 -11.49
N LEU A 61 4.07 -13.26 -11.20
CA LEU A 61 4.03 -11.88 -11.70
C LEU A 61 4.23 -11.81 -13.22
N GLU A 62 5.16 -12.60 -13.77
CA GLU A 62 5.37 -12.78 -15.21
C GLU A 62 4.11 -13.33 -15.90
N GLU A 63 3.42 -14.29 -15.28
CA GLU A 63 2.15 -14.83 -15.79
C GLU A 63 1.09 -13.72 -15.90
N VAL A 64 0.93 -12.90 -14.87
CA VAL A 64 -0.01 -11.78 -14.88
C VAL A 64 0.33 -10.75 -15.95
N VAL A 65 1.60 -10.36 -16.07
CA VAL A 65 2.04 -9.40 -17.10
C VAL A 65 1.81 -9.97 -18.51
N SER A 66 2.14 -11.24 -18.72
CA SER A 66 1.92 -11.93 -19.99
C SER A 66 0.43 -11.96 -20.36
N LYS A 67 -0.44 -12.36 -19.43
CA LYS A 67 -1.90 -12.38 -19.63
C LYS A 67 -2.47 -10.97 -19.86
N LYS A 68 -2.01 -9.97 -19.10
CA LYS A 68 -2.37 -8.56 -19.30
C LYS A 68 -2.08 -8.12 -20.73
N ASN A 69 -0.87 -8.40 -21.23
CA ASN A 69 -0.45 -8.02 -22.57
C ASN A 69 -1.25 -8.76 -23.67
N GLN A 70 -1.44 -10.07 -23.52
CA GLN A 70 -2.22 -10.87 -24.48
C GLN A 70 -3.67 -10.38 -24.60
N LYS A 71 -4.27 -9.97 -23.48
CA LYS A 71 -5.65 -9.47 -23.43
C LYS A 71 -5.77 -7.96 -23.70
N ASN A 72 -4.67 -7.25 -23.91
CA ASN A 72 -4.62 -5.78 -23.95
C ASN A 72 -5.37 -5.14 -22.75
N SER A 73 -5.22 -5.74 -21.56
CA SER A 73 -5.90 -5.30 -20.35
C SER A 73 -5.36 -3.96 -19.86
N LYS A 74 -6.25 -3.14 -19.29
CA LYS A 74 -5.91 -1.87 -18.63
C LYS A 74 -5.36 -2.06 -17.21
N LEU A 75 -5.24 -3.29 -16.73
CA LEU A 75 -4.71 -3.60 -15.40
C LEU A 75 -3.33 -2.95 -15.21
N MET A 76 -3.18 -2.17 -14.14
CA MET A 76 -1.88 -1.67 -13.72
C MET A 76 -1.21 -2.65 -12.73
N VAL A 77 0.01 -3.08 -13.02
CA VAL A 77 0.79 -4.05 -12.25
C VAL A 77 1.96 -3.33 -11.60
N GLY A 78 1.91 -3.19 -10.27
CA GLY A 78 2.98 -2.56 -9.49
C GLY A 78 3.79 -3.55 -8.66
N ALA A 79 5.09 -3.33 -8.56
CA ALA A 79 5.92 -3.92 -7.52
C ALA A 79 5.98 -3.00 -6.29
N LYS A 80 6.13 -3.58 -5.09
CA LYS A 80 6.34 -2.83 -3.84
C LYS A 80 7.52 -3.39 -3.07
N VAL A 81 8.31 -2.47 -2.53
CA VAL A 81 9.45 -2.75 -1.66
C VAL A 81 9.32 -1.95 -0.36
N ARG A 82 9.40 -2.66 0.76
CA ARG A 82 9.65 -2.09 2.08
C ARG A 82 11.15 -1.99 2.30
N VAL A 83 11.66 -0.76 2.30
CA VAL A 83 13.09 -0.49 2.43
C VAL A 83 13.52 -0.70 3.87
N CYS A 84 14.56 -1.51 4.06
CA CYS A 84 15.11 -1.93 5.34
C CYS A 84 16.63 -2.13 5.23
N GLN A 85 17.30 -2.42 6.36
CA GLN A 85 18.75 -2.63 6.35
C GLN A 85 19.15 -3.83 5.48
N ALA A 86 18.33 -4.89 5.43
CA ALA A 86 18.61 -6.07 4.61
C ALA A 86 18.58 -5.81 3.09
N ASN A 87 17.83 -4.82 2.60
CA ASN A 87 17.65 -4.58 1.16
C ASN A 87 18.10 -3.21 0.64
N MET A 88 18.52 -2.28 1.50
CA MET A 88 18.89 -0.92 1.07
C MET A 88 20.01 -0.85 0.02
N ASN A 89 20.89 -1.86 -0.02
CA ASN A 89 21.98 -1.95 -0.98
C ASN A 89 21.57 -2.59 -2.31
N PHE A 90 20.30 -2.99 -2.46
CA PHE A 90 19.80 -3.73 -3.64
C PHE A 90 18.64 -3.01 -4.34
N ILE A 91 18.51 -1.69 -4.11
CA ILE A 91 17.39 -0.88 -4.60
C ILE A 91 17.38 -0.82 -6.12
N GLU A 92 18.54 -0.66 -6.76
CA GLU A 92 18.60 -0.57 -8.22
C GLU A 92 18.31 -1.93 -8.88
N GLU A 93 18.82 -3.01 -8.30
CA GLU A 93 18.60 -4.38 -8.75
C GLU A 93 17.12 -4.75 -8.71
N VAL A 94 16.40 -4.38 -7.65
CA VAL A 94 14.96 -4.66 -7.57
C VAL A 94 14.13 -3.76 -8.53
N ILE A 95 14.61 -2.56 -8.87
CA ILE A 95 14.01 -1.74 -9.95
C ILE A 95 14.17 -2.44 -11.29
N ASN A 96 15.40 -2.88 -11.62
CA ASN A 96 15.66 -3.63 -12.86
C ASN A 96 14.79 -4.87 -12.95
N LEU A 97 14.72 -5.66 -11.87
CA LEU A 97 13.89 -6.85 -11.81
C LEU A 97 12.41 -6.55 -12.10
N ALA A 98 11.83 -5.54 -11.45
CA ALA A 98 10.43 -5.17 -11.68
C ALA A 98 10.19 -4.69 -13.12
N LYS A 99 11.13 -3.94 -13.68
CA LYS A 99 11.08 -3.46 -15.06
C LYS A 99 11.19 -4.61 -16.07
N ASP A 100 12.11 -5.55 -15.86
CA ASP A 100 12.37 -6.69 -16.75
C ASP A 100 11.18 -7.67 -16.78
N ILE A 101 10.50 -7.86 -15.65
CA ILE A 101 9.25 -8.62 -15.57
C ILE A 101 8.10 -7.92 -16.33
N GLY A 102 8.20 -6.59 -16.53
CA GLY A 102 7.19 -5.79 -17.21
C GLY A 102 6.12 -5.21 -16.29
N CYS A 103 6.46 -4.93 -15.02
CA CYS A 103 5.61 -4.08 -14.18
C CYS A 103 5.46 -2.68 -14.79
N ASP A 104 4.38 -1.99 -14.45
CA ASP A 104 4.17 -0.59 -14.85
C ASP A 104 4.93 0.39 -13.94
N TYR A 105 5.12 0.01 -12.68
CA TYR A 105 5.82 0.83 -11.69
C TYR A 105 6.39 0.00 -10.54
N ILE A 106 7.30 0.60 -9.78
CA ILE A 106 7.78 0.09 -8.49
C ILE A 106 7.65 1.16 -7.41
N GLN A 107 7.15 0.79 -6.24
CA GLN A 107 6.99 1.69 -5.10
C GLN A 107 7.88 1.30 -3.92
N PHE A 108 8.65 2.27 -3.45
CA PHE A 108 9.44 2.20 -2.23
C PHE A 108 8.71 2.84 -1.05
N LYS A 109 8.72 2.15 0.08
CA LYS A 109 8.18 2.63 1.35
C LYS A 109 9.12 2.22 2.48
N PRO A 110 9.36 3.07 3.50
CA PRO A 110 10.20 2.64 4.62
C PRO A 110 9.54 1.54 5.44
N MET A 111 10.33 0.58 5.87
CA MET A 111 9.96 -0.25 7.01
C MET A 111 10.04 0.58 8.29
N ARG A 112 9.04 0.43 9.17
CA ARG A 112 8.95 1.12 10.46
C ARG A 112 8.60 0.14 11.57
N ASN A 113 9.04 0.46 12.78
CA ASN A 113 8.75 -0.32 14.00
C ASN A 113 9.14 -1.80 13.89
N ALA A 114 10.20 -2.08 13.13
CA ALA A 114 10.81 -3.40 13.01
C ALA A 114 12.30 -3.31 13.33
N GLU A 115 12.86 -4.40 13.85
CA GLU A 115 14.29 -4.50 14.19
C GLU A 115 15.21 -4.14 13.01
N ASP A 116 14.83 -4.57 11.80
CA ASP A 116 15.60 -4.34 10.57
C ASP A 116 15.25 -3.01 9.87
N SER A 117 14.52 -2.09 10.53
CA SER A 117 14.25 -0.76 9.97
C SER A 117 15.57 0.00 9.74
N LEU A 118 15.61 0.89 8.74
CA LEU A 118 16.78 1.74 8.51
C LEU A 118 17.16 2.54 9.77
N LEU A 119 18.46 2.64 10.01
CA LEU A 119 19.02 3.53 11.03
C LEU A 119 18.80 5.00 10.62
N PRO A 120 18.63 5.95 11.56
CA PRO A 120 18.40 7.36 11.23
C PRO A 120 19.41 7.95 10.25
N GLU A 121 20.69 7.60 10.38
CA GLU A 121 21.79 8.02 9.52
C GLU A 121 21.72 7.45 8.09
N GLN A 122 21.02 6.32 7.89
CA GLN A 122 20.86 5.68 6.58
C GLN A 122 19.71 6.30 5.78
N VAL A 123 18.67 6.81 6.45
CA VAL A 123 17.41 7.24 5.80
C VAL A 123 17.66 8.27 4.70
N GLY A 124 18.39 9.35 4.99
CA GLY A 124 18.63 10.42 4.02
C GLY A 124 19.41 9.94 2.80
N MET A 125 20.49 9.19 3.03
CA MET A 125 21.33 8.62 1.96
C MET A 125 20.50 7.71 1.04
N VAL A 126 19.68 6.82 1.60
CA VAL A 126 18.87 5.89 0.83
C VAL A 126 17.75 6.61 0.07
N ASP A 127 17.14 7.62 0.68
CA ASP A 127 16.09 8.42 0.06
C ASP A 127 16.61 9.22 -1.15
N ASP A 128 17.78 9.83 -1.02
CA ASP A 128 18.42 10.57 -2.12
C ASP A 128 18.91 9.63 -3.24
N PHE A 129 19.35 8.42 -2.89
CA PHE A 129 19.65 7.39 -3.88
C PHE A 129 18.38 6.99 -4.67
N ILE A 130 17.26 6.74 -3.98
CA ILE A 130 15.98 6.45 -4.65
C ILE A 130 15.56 7.61 -5.57
N LYS A 131 15.69 8.87 -5.15
CA LYS A 131 15.40 10.04 -6.02
C LYS A 131 16.25 10.06 -7.28
N THR A 132 17.54 9.77 -7.16
CA THR A 132 18.43 9.67 -8.33
C THR A 132 17.97 8.58 -9.30
N LEU A 133 17.51 7.44 -8.76
CA LEU A 133 16.98 6.34 -9.57
C LEU A 133 15.61 6.68 -10.20
N GLN A 134 14.80 7.53 -9.58
CA GLN A 134 13.55 8.02 -10.18
C GLN A 134 13.81 8.76 -11.50
N GLU A 135 14.82 9.63 -11.53
CA GLU A 135 15.21 10.35 -12.74
C GLU A 135 15.83 9.40 -13.77
N LYS A 136 16.74 8.52 -13.33
CA LYS A 136 17.46 7.57 -14.20
C LYS A 136 16.54 6.61 -14.95
N TYR A 137 15.49 6.13 -14.31
CA TYR A 137 14.64 5.07 -14.86
C TYR A 137 13.44 5.58 -15.64
N TYR A 138 13.17 6.90 -15.64
CA TYR A 138 12.10 7.48 -16.44
C TYR A 138 12.24 7.08 -17.93
N PRO A 139 11.17 6.57 -18.58
CA PRO A 139 9.76 6.66 -18.19
C PRO A 139 9.22 5.53 -17.30
N PHE A 140 10.03 4.55 -16.87
CA PHE A 140 9.59 3.56 -15.90
C PHE A 140 9.36 4.22 -14.54
N SER A 141 8.14 4.10 -14.00
CA SER A 141 7.73 4.86 -12.82
C SER A 141 8.29 4.25 -11.54
N VAL A 142 9.31 4.90 -10.98
CA VAL A 142 9.80 4.62 -9.63
C VAL A 142 9.15 5.62 -8.67
N CYS A 143 8.49 5.13 -7.63
CA CYS A 143 7.68 5.95 -6.74
C CYS A 143 8.08 5.79 -5.26
N GLY A 144 7.82 6.80 -4.45
CA GLY A 144 8.04 6.74 -3.00
C GLY A 144 9.48 7.00 -2.59
N GLY A 145 9.93 6.40 -1.49
CA GLY A 145 11.22 6.71 -0.89
C GLY A 145 11.48 5.95 0.42
N ALA A 146 12.54 6.35 1.11
CA ALA A 146 12.94 5.82 2.41
C ALA A 146 12.59 6.78 3.56
N THR A 147 12.29 8.04 3.27
CA THR A 147 11.74 8.96 4.26
C THR A 147 10.24 8.72 4.40
N GLY A 148 9.79 8.32 5.59
CA GLY A 148 8.35 8.20 5.82
C GLY A 148 7.74 9.53 6.28
N SER A 149 6.45 9.64 6.06
CA SER A 149 5.65 10.83 6.32
C SER A 149 5.16 10.93 7.77
N LYS A 150 4.86 12.14 8.22
CA LYS A 150 4.16 12.45 9.47
C LYS A 150 3.10 13.52 9.21
N THR A 151 2.06 13.55 10.02
CA THR A 151 1.03 14.59 10.01
C THR A 151 0.88 15.18 11.41
N ASN A 152 0.54 16.47 11.49
CA ASN A 152 0.14 17.13 12.74
C ASN A 152 -1.37 17.39 12.78
N MET A 153 -2.11 16.84 11.82
CA MET A 153 -3.50 17.14 11.59
C MET A 153 -4.35 15.87 11.71
N LYS A 154 -5.54 16.00 12.31
CA LYS A 154 -6.52 14.90 12.34
C LYS A 154 -6.91 14.47 10.93
N CYS A 155 -7.20 13.18 10.77
CA CYS A 155 -7.47 12.59 9.46
C CYS A 155 -8.88 12.93 8.97
N TRP A 156 -8.98 13.56 7.80
CA TRP A 156 -10.24 13.77 7.08
C TRP A 156 -10.68 12.56 6.26
N LEU A 157 -9.82 11.55 6.12
CA LEU A 157 -10.11 10.36 5.32
C LEU A 157 -10.82 9.29 6.17
N SER A 158 -10.55 9.21 7.47
CA SER A 158 -11.19 8.21 8.34
C SER A 158 -12.72 8.28 8.41
N PRO A 159 -13.39 9.46 8.30
CA PRO A 159 -14.86 9.54 8.28
C PRO A 159 -15.49 9.19 6.92
N ILE A 160 -14.69 8.95 5.88
CA ILE A 160 -15.17 8.68 4.50
C ILE A 160 -14.54 7.41 3.88
N HIS A 161 -13.63 6.75 4.59
CA HIS A 161 -12.95 5.53 4.15
C HIS A 161 -13.26 4.39 5.12
N ILE A 162 -13.95 3.36 4.63
CA ILE A 162 -14.39 2.21 5.42
C ILE A 162 -13.32 1.13 5.37
N VAL A 163 -12.99 0.55 6.52
CA VAL A 163 -12.18 -0.68 6.60
C VAL A 163 -13.00 -1.77 7.26
N VAL A 164 -13.07 -2.92 6.61
CA VAL A 164 -13.79 -4.11 7.08
C VAL A 164 -12.80 -5.25 7.15
N ASP A 165 -12.74 -5.94 8.28
CA ASP A 165 -11.92 -7.14 8.44
C ASP A 165 -12.67 -8.41 7.98
N PRO A 166 -12.00 -9.58 7.87
CA PRO A 166 -12.65 -10.82 7.46
C PRO A 166 -13.77 -11.32 8.40
N LEU A 167 -13.84 -10.82 9.64
CA LEU A 167 -14.88 -11.15 10.61
C LEU A 167 -16.06 -10.18 10.53
N GLY A 168 -16.04 -9.23 9.60
CA GLY A 168 -17.06 -8.22 9.38
C GLY A 168 -16.94 -7.01 10.31
N ASP A 169 -15.93 -6.93 11.16
CA ASP A 169 -15.73 -5.78 12.05
C ASP A 169 -15.29 -4.54 11.26
N VAL A 170 -15.90 -3.40 11.58
CA VAL A 170 -15.68 -2.11 10.90
C VAL A 170 -14.73 -1.23 11.71
N TYR A 171 -13.75 -0.64 11.03
CA TYR A 171 -12.67 0.16 11.61
C TYR A 171 -12.45 1.48 10.86
N PRO A 172 -11.87 2.51 11.52
CA PRO A 172 -11.57 3.80 10.90
C PRO A 172 -10.42 3.73 9.87
N CYS A 173 -9.53 2.74 10.00
CA CYS A 173 -8.31 2.63 9.20
C CYS A 173 -7.65 1.26 9.44
N CYS A 174 -6.88 0.77 8.45
CA CYS A 174 -6.18 -0.52 8.51
C CYS A 174 -5.12 -0.59 9.63
N HIS A 175 -4.62 0.55 10.10
CA HIS A 175 -3.65 0.59 11.21
C HIS A 175 -4.28 0.41 12.59
N TYR A 176 -5.61 0.49 12.71
CA TYR A 176 -6.32 0.43 13.99
C TYR A 176 -6.95 -0.93 14.30
N GLN A 177 -6.91 -1.88 13.36
CA GLN A 177 -7.54 -3.21 13.52
C GLN A 177 -7.11 -3.97 14.79
N TYR A 178 -5.87 -3.76 15.26
CA TYR A 178 -5.32 -4.40 16.47
C TYR A 178 -5.85 -3.83 17.79
N ARG A 179 -6.64 -2.76 17.74
CA ARG A 179 -7.19 -2.07 18.92
C ARG A 179 -8.69 -2.21 18.97
N ARG A 180 -9.15 -3.47 18.90
CA ARG A 180 -10.55 -3.82 18.71
C ARG A 180 -11.48 -3.17 19.73
N GLU A 181 -11.10 -3.16 21.00
CA GLU A 181 -11.93 -2.59 22.07
C GLU A 181 -12.15 -1.09 21.88
N SER A 182 -11.10 -0.33 21.55
CA SER A 182 -11.18 1.13 21.45
C SER A 182 -11.63 1.63 20.08
N THR A 183 -11.42 0.87 19.00
CA THR A 183 -11.60 1.39 17.63
C THR A 183 -12.58 0.62 16.74
N ARG A 184 -13.14 -0.50 17.20
CA ARG A 184 -14.24 -1.16 16.47
C ARG A 184 -15.50 -0.31 16.51
N MET A 185 -16.07 -0.06 15.33
CA MET A 185 -17.28 0.73 15.13
C MET A 185 -18.57 -0.10 15.12
N GLY A 186 -18.48 -1.34 14.63
CA GLY A 186 -19.61 -2.27 14.51
C GLY A 186 -19.21 -3.53 13.77
N ASN A 187 -20.19 -4.36 13.40
CA ASN A 187 -19.97 -5.58 12.61
C ASN A 187 -21.04 -5.76 11.52
N LEU A 188 -20.61 -5.88 10.26
CA LEU A 188 -21.49 -5.97 9.08
C LEU A 188 -22.35 -7.23 9.02
N PHE A 189 -21.93 -8.30 9.70
CA PHE A 189 -22.74 -9.52 9.78
C PHE A 189 -23.84 -9.43 10.83
N LYS A 190 -23.85 -8.37 11.66
CA LYS A 190 -24.82 -8.17 12.74
C LYS A 190 -25.78 -7.01 12.46
N GLU A 191 -25.29 -5.93 11.86
CA GLU A 191 -26.05 -4.72 11.64
C GLU A 191 -25.77 -4.12 10.25
N PRO A 192 -26.75 -3.45 9.61
CA PRO A 192 -26.54 -2.75 8.35
C PRO A 192 -25.43 -1.70 8.46
N LEU A 193 -24.62 -1.58 7.40
CA LEU A 193 -23.51 -0.62 7.34
C LEU A 193 -23.96 0.81 7.69
N GLU A 194 -25.13 1.23 7.21
CA GLU A 194 -25.69 2.56 7.48
C GLU A 194 -25.80 2.85 8.99
N LYS A 195 -26.29 1.89 9.77
CA LYS A 195 -26.41 2.03 11.24
C LYS A 195 -25.04 2.14 11.91
N ILE A 196 -24.07 1.38 11.42
CA ILE A 196 -22.70 1.42 11.95
C ILE A 196 -22.06 2.77 11.61
N TRP A 197 -22.15 3.19 10.34
CA TRP A 197 -21.44 4.36 9.81
C TRP A 197 -22.03 5.69 10.30
N PHE A 198 -23.34 5.80 10.40
CA PHE A 198 -23.98 7.01 10.95
C PHE A 198 -24.25 6.93 12.46
N GLY A 199 -23.88 5.80 13.08
CA GLY A 199 -24.06 5.55 14.50
C GLY A 199 -23.17 6.39 15.40
N GLN A 200 -23.55 6.47 16.68
CA GLN A 200 -22.82 7.20 17.71
C GLN A 200 -21.40 6.66 17.89
N ARG A 201 -21.23 5.34 17.83
CA ARG A 201 -19.92 4.69 17.97
C ARG A 201 -18.91 5.12 16.91
N HIS A 202 -19.34 5.29 15.65
CA HIS A 202 -18.47 5.81 14.60
C HIS A 202 -17.94 7.21 14.94
N LYS A 203 -18.82 8.12 15.39
CA LYS A 203 -18.44 9.49 15.78
C LYS A 203 -17.44 9.52 16.94
N GLU A 204 -17.66 8.69 17.96
CA GLU A 204 -16.76 8.55 19.11
C GLU A 204 -15.37 8.08 18.67
N VAL A 205 -15.31 6.96 17.92
CA VAL A 205 -14.03 6.40 17.47
C VAL A 205 -13.24 7.41 16.64
N ILE A 206 -13.90 8.10 15.70
CA ILE A 206 -13.26 9.14 14.87
C ILE A 206 -12.79 10.32 15.73
N GLY A 207 -13.59 10.75 16.71
CA GLY A 207 -13.25 11.83 17.64
C GLY A 207 -12.01 11.52 18.48
N ASP A 208 -11.88 10.27 18.91
CA ASP A 208 -10.83 9.78 19.81
C ASP A 208 -9.51 9.43 19.10
N LEU A 209 -9.45 9.46 17.76
CA LEU A 209 -8.23 9.21 17.02
C LEU A 209 -7.13 10.23 17.38
N LYS A 210 -5.97 9.70 17.76
CA LYS A 210 -4.78 10.47 18.12
C LYS A 210 -3.78 10.50 16.98
N VAL A 211 -3.28 11.69 16.67
CA VAL A 211 -2.35 11.91 15.55
C VAL A 211 -1.00 11.24 15.83
N GLU A 212 -0.57 11.22 17.09
CA GLU A 212 0.66 10.61 17.55
C GLU A 212 0.68 9.11 17.25
N GLU A 213 -0.48 8.46 17.38
CA GLU A 213 -0.64 7.03 17.09
C GLU A 213 -0.65 6.75 15.59
N CYS A 214 -1.22 7.65 14.78
CA CYS A 214 -1.12 7.58 13.32
C CYS A 214 0.34 7.69 12.84
N ASN A 215 1.12 8.58 13.46
CA ASN A 215 2.52 8.85 13.11
C ASN A 215 3.48 7.70 13.44
N LEU A 216 3.01 6.65 14.13
CA LEU A 216 3.76 5.40 14.25
C LEU A 216 3.89 4.68 12.91
N TYR A 217 3.00 4.95 11.95
CA TYR A 217 2.94 4.28 10.66
C TYR A 217 3.26 5.26 9.52
N ASP A 218 3.83 4.75 8.41
CA ASP A 218 3.93 5.53 7.17
C ASP A 218 2.62 5.46 6.38
N CYS A 219 1.62 6.18 6.89
CA CYS A 219 0.26 6.15 6.37
C CYS A 219 0.18 6.72 4.95
N ARG A 220 -0.45 5.98 4.03
CA ARG A 220 -0.70 6.46 2.66
C ARG A 220 -1.57 7.72 2.61
N TRP A 221 -2.33 7.98 3.68
CA TRP A 221 -3.30 9.07 3.73
C TRP A 221 -2.71 10.42 4.15
N HIS A 222 -1.46 10.51 4.62
CA HIS A 222 -0.89 11.79 5.07
C HIS A 222 -0.94 12.86 3.97
N HIS A 223 -0.49 12.53 2.75
CA HIS A 223 -0.52 13.45 1.61
C HIS A 223 -1.96 13.88 1.24
N TYR A 224 -2.89 12.93 1.12
CA TYR A 224 -4.29 13.25 0.83
C TYR A 224 -4.94 14.06 1.94
N ASN A 225 -4.58 13.79 3.19
CA ASN A 225 -5.08 14.54 4.34
C ASN A 225 -4.64 16.00 4.28
N GLU A 226 -3.38 16.28 3.92
CA GLU A 226 -2.90 17.66 3.71
C GLU A 226 -3.73 18.40 2.67
N ILE A 227 -4.01 17.76 1.54
CA ILE A 227 -4.90 18.33 0.50
C ILE A 227 -6.29 18.59 1.08
N MET A 228 -6.87 17.63 1.80
CA MET A 228 -8.19 17.79 2.41
C MET A 228 -8.23 18.93 3.43
N TRP A 229 -7.15 19.17 4.17
CA TRP A 229 -7.06 20.31 5.07
C TRP A 229 -7.04 21.63 4.33
N GLN A 230 -6.25 21.74 3.25
CA GLN A 230 -6.24 22.94 2.40
C GLN A 230 -7.62 23.23 1.83
N VAL A 231 -8.28 22.19 1.33
CA VAL A 231 -9.58 22.26 0.66
C VAL A 231 -10.73 22.54 1.65
N ILE A 232 -10.88 21.72 2.69
CA ILE A 232 -12.04 21.76 3.60
C ILE A 232 -11.87 22.81 4.69
N LYS A 233 -10.70 22.82 5.35
CA LYS A 233 -10.50 23.66 6.53
C LYS A 233 -10.05 25.06 6.17
N GLU A 234 -9.04 25.16 5.32
CA GLU A 234 -8.45 26.44 4.92
C GLU A 234 -9.25 27.11 3.80
N LYS A 235 -10.21 26.39 3.18
CA LYS A 235 -11.01 26.84 2.03
C LYS A 235 -10.16 27.36 0.88
N ARG A 236 -8.97 26.77 0.70
CA ARG A 236 -8.09 27.01 -0.43
C ARG A 236 -8.64 26.25 -1.64
N MET A 237 -8.20 26.64 -2.84
CA MET A 237 -8.60 26.06 -4.13
C MET A 237 -9.98 26.44 -4.68
N HIS A 238 -10.67 27.43 -4.07
CA HIS A 238 -11.93 27.96 -4.61
C HIS A 238 -12.97 26.89 -4.96
N LEU A 239 -13.12 25.86 -4.10
CA LEU A 239 -14.08 24.76 -4.29
C LEU A 239 -15.48 25.24 -4.71
N ASP A 240 -15.92 26.39 -4.18
CA ASP A 240 -17.24 26.95 -4.47
C ASP A 240 -17.44 27.35 -5.95
N PHE A 241 -16.38 27.31 -6.77
CA PHE A 241 -16.38 27.68 -8.20
C PHE A 241 -16.12 26.49 -9.15
N ILE A 242 -16.04 25.26 -8.65
CA ILE A 242 -15.74 24.03 -9.41
C ILE A 242 -16.94 23.08 -9.42
#